data_AF-A0A2V6ZZP1-F1
#
_entry.id   AF-A0A2V6ZZP1-F1
#
_cell.length_a   1.000
_cell.length_b   1.000
_cell.length_c   1.000
_cell.angle_alpha   90.00
_cell.angle_beta   90.00
_cell.angle_gamma   90.00
#
_symmetry.space_group_name_H-M   'P 1'
#
loop_
_entity.id
_entity.type
_entity.pdbx_description
1 polymer ?
#
loop_
_entity_poly.entity_id
_entity_poly.type
_entity_poly.pdbx_seq_one_letter_code
_entity_poly.pdbx_strand_id
1 'polypeptide(L)' 'LTGRDIQRHLATLGDLGRAVLVPAAAVRDVDGVFLDDLTPADLARDLGAPVHVVEPSAAALLAALRDS' A
#
# COMPACT_ATOMS: atom_id res chain seq x y z
N LEU A 1 -7.22 -3.08 -13.65
CA LEU A 1 -6.77 -2.17 -12.59
C LEU A 1 -5.29 -2.46 -12.35
N THR A 2 -4.43 -1.46 -12.52
CA THR A 2 -2.98 -1.54 -12.28
C THR A 2 -2.61 -0.84 -10.97
N GLY A 3 -1.36 -0.98 -10.51
CA GLY A 3 -0.85 -0.21 -9.37
C GLY A 3 -0.98 1.31 -9.58
N ARG A 4 -0.78 1.77 -10.81
CA ARG A 4 -0.94 3.19 -11.19
C ARG A 4 -2.38 3.68 -11.12
N ASP A 5 -3.36 2.84 -11.44
CA ASP A 5 -4.78 3.22 -11.32
C ASP A 5 -5.15 3.43 -9.86
N ILE A 6 -4.67 2.55 -8.97
CA ILE A 6 -4.87 2.67 -7.51
C ILE A 6 -4.17 3.93 -6.99
N GLN A 7 -2.91 4.13 -7.35
CA GLN A 7 -2.14 5.33 -6.95
C GLN A 7 -2.88 6.62 -7.34
N ARG A 8 -3.32 6.74 -8.61
CA ARG A 8 -4.03 7.92 -9.10
C ARG A 8 -5.30 8.16 -8.32
N HIS A 9 -6.05 7.10 -7.99
CA HIS A 9 -7.25 7.23 -7.20
C HIS A 9 -6.94 7.70 -5.77
N LEU A 10 -5.97 7.07 -5.09
CA LEU A 10 -5.58 7.43 -3.73
C LEU A 10 -5.12 8.90 -3.64
N ALA A 11 -4.37 9.38 -4.64
CA ALA A 11 -3.94 10.77 -4.72
C ALA A 11 -5.12 11.78 -4.81
N THR A 12 -6.32 11.36 -5.20
CA THR A 12 -7.53 12.22 -5.22
C THR A 12 -8.28 12.28 -3.90
N LEU A 13 -7.99 11.38 -2.95
CA LEU A 13 -8.72 11.29 -1.68
C LEU A 13 -8.29 12.34 -0.65
N GLY A 14 -7.18 13.05 -0.89
CA GLY A 14 -6.67 14.08 0.01
C GLY A 14 -5.95 13.46 1.20
N ASP A 15 -6.58 13.45 2.38
CA ASP A 15 -6.01 12.88 3.60
C ASP A 15 -6.14 11.35 3.61
N LEU A 16 -5.00 10.67 3.56
CA LEU A 16 -4.90 9.21 3.61
C LEU A 16 -4.71 8.68 5.04
N GLY A 17 -4.68 9.56 6.04
CA GLY A 17 -4.41 9.22 7.42
C GLY A 17 -2.92 8.96 7.67
N ARG A 18 -2.65 8.14 8.70
CA ARG A 18 -1.28 7.93 9.21
C ARG A 18 -0.43 7.00 8.36
N ALA A 19 -1.06 6.05 7.66
CA ALA A 19 -0.39 5.11 6.77
C ALA A 19 -1.39 4.45 5.82
N VAL A 20 -0.88 3.97 4.68
CA VAL A 20 -1.60 3.12 3.73
C VAL A 20 -1.17 1.67 3.95
N LEU A 21 -2.14 0.81 4.25
CA LEU A 21 -1.92 -0.63 4.42
C LEU A 21 -2.21 -1.37 3.12
N VAL A 22 -1.23 -2.11 2.62
CA VAL A 22 -1.28 -2.85 1.36
C VAL A 22 -1.19 -4.34 1.65
N PRO A 23 -2.19 -5.16 1.32
CA PRO A 23 -2.08 -6.61 1.48
C PRO A 23 -0.93 -7.18 0.62
N ALA A 24 -0.16 -8.12 1.16
CA ALA A 24 0.95 -8.75 0.43
C ALA A 24 0.48 -9.45 -0.86
N ALA A 25 -0.77 -9.92 -0.92
CA ALA A 25 -1.36 -10.47 -2.15
C ALA A 25 -1.48 -9.44 -3.31
N ALA A 26 -1.37 -8.14 -3.02
CA ALA A 26 -1.33 -7.08 -4.02
C ALA A 26 0.12 -6.73 -4.46
N VAL A 27 1.11 -7.42 -3.89
CA VAL A 27 2.53 -7.29 -4.21
C VAL A 27 2.98 -8.60 -4.84
N ARG A 28 3.70 -8.54 -5.97
CA ARG A 28 4.31 -9.74 -6.57
C ARG A 28 5.51 -10.17 -5.72
N ASP A 29 5.62 -11.47 -5.46
CA ASP A 29 6.70 -12.08 -4.66
C ASP A 29 8.11 -11.76 -5.20
N VAL A 30 8.22 -11.57 -6.51
CA VAL A 30 9.47 -11.20 -7.17
C VAL A 30 9.55 -9.67 -7.18
N ASP A 31 10.52 -9.12 -6.45
CA ASP A 31 10.94 -7.71 -6.39
C ASP A 31 10.10 -6.74 -5.54
N GLY A 32 9.09 -7.20 -4.79
CA GLY A 32 8.31 -6.30 -3.93
C GLY A 32 7.51 -5.27 -4.74
N VAL A 33 7.06 -5.68 -5.93
CA VAL A 33 6.34 -4.82 -6.88
C VAL A 33 4.85 -4.84 -6.55
N PHE A 34 4.34 -3.72 -6.02
CA PHE A 34 2.92 -3.44 -5.79
C PHE A 34 2.17 -3.28 -7.11
N LEU A 35 1.59 -4.37 -7.60
CA LEU A 35 0.99 -4.50 -8.94
C LEU A 35 1.96 -4.04 -10.06
N ASP A 36 1.68 -4.39 -11.30
CA ASP A 36 2.66 -4.62 -12.38
C ASP A 36 3.75 -3.57 -12.69
N ASP A 37 3.79 -2.38 -12.07
CA ASP A 37 4.73 -1.30 -12.42
C ASP A 37 5.28 -0.43 -11.25
N LEU A 38 4.99 -0.70 -9.97
CA LEU A 38 5.37 0.19 -8.86
C LEU A 38 5.86 -0.57 -7.63
N THR A 39 6.80 0.00 -6.87
CA THR A 39 7.14 -0.51 -5.53
C THR A 39 6.34 0.20 -4.44
N PRO A 40 6.13 -0.39 -3.24
CA PRO A 40 5.59 0.30 -2.08
C PRO A 40 6.35 1.58 -1.71
N ALA A 41 7.66 1.62 -1.96
CA ALA A 41 8.48 2.80 -1.71
C ALA A 41 8.16 3.95 -2.68
N ASP A 42 7.91 3.64 -3.96
CA ASP A 42 7.46 4.63 -4.94
C ASP A 42 6.07 5.15 -4.58
N LEU A 43 5.17 4.25 -4.16
CA LEU A 43 3.84 4.63 -3.70
C LEU A 43 3.91 5.55 -2.47
N ALA A 44 4.76 5.24 -1.49
CA ALA A 44 4.93 6.05 -0.29
C ALA A 44 5.46 7.46 -0.62
N ARG A 45 6.43 7.55 -1.53
CA ARG A 45 6.99 8.82 -2.01
C ARG A 45 5.91 9.69 -2.65
N ASP A 46 5.10 9.09 -3.52
CA ASP A 46 4.11 9.82 -4.32
C ASP A 46 2.87 10.22 -3.50
N LEU A 47 2.48 9.41 -2.53
CA LEU A 47 1.34 9.70 -1.65
C LEU A 47 1.71 10.59 -0.45
N GLY A 48 3.01 10.75 -0.14
CA GLY A 48 3.46 11.48 1.04
C GLY A 48 3.08 10.82 2.37
N ALA A 49 2.72 9.54 2.34
CA ALA A 49 2.30 8.75 3.50
C ALA A 49 3.07 7.41 3.56
N PRO A 50 3.38 6.89 4.76
CA PRO A 50 3.95 5.57 4.91
C PRO A 50 3.09 4.49 4.25
N VAL A 51 3.73 3.59 3.50
CA VAL A 51 3.07 2.41 2.92
C VAL A 51 3.62 1.16 3.59
N HIS A 52 2.75 0.36 4.19
CA HIS A 52 3.11 -0.89 4.84
C HIS A 52 2.48 -2.07 4.12
N VAL A 53 3.34 -3.00 3.67
CA VAL A 53 2.88 -4.30 3.18
C VAL A 53 2.53 -5.16 4.39
N VAL A 54 1.31 -5.70 4.42
CA VAL A 54 0.80 -6.52 5.52
C VAL A 54 0.41 -7.90 5.02
N GLU A 55 0.69 -8.92 5.82
CA GLU A 55 0.25 -10.29 5.56
C GLU A 55 -1.28 -10.31 5.35
N PRO A 56 -1.83 -11.03 4.35
CA PRO A 56 -3.26 -11.01 4.01
C PRO A 56 -4.10 -11.85 4.99
N SER A 57 -3.96 -11.57 6.29
CA SER A 57 -4.73 -12.18 7.37
C SER A 57 -5.41 -11.10 8.21
N ALA A 58 -6.59 -11.43 8.77
CA ALA A 58 -7.32 -10.51 9.64
C ALA A 58 -6.49 -10.07 10.86
N ALA A 59 -5.72 -11.00 11.45
CA ALA A 59 -4.87 -10.71 12.60
C ALA A 59 -3.76 -9.70 12.27
N ALA A 60 -3.08 -9.85 11.12
CA ALA A 60 -2.03 -8.94 10.69
C ALA A 60 -2.58 -7.54 10.38
N LEU A 61 -3.74 -7.45 9.73
CA LEU A 61 -4.40 -6.18 9.47
C LEU A 61 -4.76 -5.45 10.78
N LEU A 62 -5.38 -6.15 11.74
CA LEU A 62 -5.73 -5.57 13.03
C LEU A 62 -4.50 -5.14 13.83
N ALA A 63 -3.41 -5.91 13.76
CA ALA A 63 -2.15 -5.51 14.38
C ALA A 63 -1.59 -4.24 13.75
N ALA A 64 -1.52 -4.18 12.41
CA ALA A 64 -1.04 -3.01 11.69
C ALA A 64 -1.88 -1.75 12.00
N LEU A 65 -3.20 -1.85 12.09
CA LEU A 65 -4.09 -0.73 12.43
C LEU A 65 -3.86 -0.19 13.85
N ARG A 66 -3.52 -1.05 14.80
CA ARG A 66 -3.21 -0.65 16.17
C ARG A 66 -1.85 0.05 16.27
N ASP A 67 -0.89 -0.40 15.47
CA ASP A 67 0.51 0.01 15.58
C ASP A 67 0.87 1.19 14.64
N SER A 68 -0.04 1.56 13.73
CA SER A 68 0.05 2.77 12.88
C SER A 68 -0.49 4.01 13.59
#